data_AF-A0A514WW86-F1
#
_entry.id   AF-A0A514WW86-F1
#
_cell.length_a   1.000
_cell.length_b   1.000
_cell.length_c   1.000
_cell.angle_alpha   90.00
_cell.angle_beta   90.00
_cell.angle_gamma   90.00
#
_symmetry.space_group_name_H-M   'P 1'
#
loop_
_entity.id
_entity.type
_entity.pdbx_description
1 polymer ?
#
loop_
_entity_poly.entity_id
_entity_poly.type
_entity_poly.pdbx_seq_one_letter_code
_entity_poly.pdbx_strand_id
1 'polypeptide(L)'
;MKTLVMLLLLSSASVSHAVTNGRFLGQQFMINIAAQNPDGSSDDFPQKLFEVMNVPIQDSMLGPGKSLKAPERTLNFICANRTSGGYTCMLLIHRTANAQLGLKTASFKANGELAQALGQQFFLGNEQKIVLSNAEHTLEIQVTPTDFSIRFDEQGL
;
A
#
# COMPACT_ATOMS: atom_id res chain seq x y z
N MET A 1 8.67 17.98 -54.82
CA MET A 1 7.31 18.29 -54.31
C MET A 1 6.84 17.10 -53.47
N LYS A 2 6.47 17.37 -52.20
CA LYS A 2 5.45 16.64 -51.39
C LYS A 2 5.79 15.16 -51.07
N THR A 3 5.79 14.67 -49.82
CA THR A 3 5.23 15.19 -48.58
C THR A 3 5.84 14.40 -47.43
N LEU A 4 6.25 15.15 -46.41
CA LEU A 4 6.55 14.74 -45.05
C LEU A 4 5.25 14.28 -44.36
N VAL A 5 5.18 13.03 -43.91
CA VAL A 5 4.19 12.51 -42.93
C VAL A 5 4.92 11.39 -42.18
N MET A 6 5.77 11.63 -41.19
CA MET A 6 5.48 12.09 -39.83
C MET A 6 4.10 11.65 -39.31
N LEU A 7 3.89 10.33 -39.24
CA LEU A 7 2.86 9.76 -38.39
C LEU A 7 3.50 9.43 -37.04
N LEU A 8 3.32 10.36 -36.10
CA LEU A 8 3.53 10.14 -34.67
C LEU A 8 2.80 8.85 -34.27
N LEU A 9 3.58 7.79 -34.05
CA LEU A 9 3.19 6.69 -33.17
C LEU A 9 3.13 7.30 -31.77
N LEU A 10 1.99 7.91 -31.43
CA LEU A 10 1.63 8.23 -30.07
C LEU A 10 1.57 6.91 -29.32
N SER A 11 2.67 6.62 -28.65
CA SER A 11 2.81 5.68 -27.55
C SER A 11 1.79 6.07 -26.47
N SER A 12 0.58 5.53 -26.60
CA SER A 12 -0.35 5.37 -25.49
C SER A 12 0.30 4.36 -24.54
N ALA A 13 1.18 4.87 -23.67
CA ALA A 13 1.59 4.17 -22.47
C ALA A 13 0.33 4.03 -21.61
N SER A 14 -0.30 2.86 -21.69
CA SER A 14 -1.32 2.46 -20.74
C SER A 14 -0.66 2.42 -19.37
N VAL A 15 -0.87 3.46 -18.57
CA VAL A 15 -0.58 3.41 -17.14
C VAL A 15 -1.52 2.36 -16.54
N SER A 16 -0.91 1.26 -16.09
CA SER A 16 -1.57 0.15 -15.42
C SER A 16 -1.65 0.46 -13.93
N HIS A 17 -2.81 0.24 -13.33
CA HIS A 17 -3.29 0.86 -12.09
C HIS A 17 -3.64 -0.20 -11.04
N ALA A 18 -2.98 -0.32 -9.88
CA ALA A 18 -3.28 -1.35 -8.87
C ALA A 18 -4.74 -1.29 -8.45
N VAL A 19 -5.38 -2.46 -8.34
CA VAL A 19 -6.66 -2.54 -7.63
C VAL A 19 -6.42 -2.39 -6.14
N THR A 20 -6.61 -1.16 -5.66
CA THR A 20 -6.73 -0.84 -4.24
C THR A 20 -8.21 -0.73 -3.89
N ASN A 21 -8.69 -1.59 -2.99
CA ASN A 21 -10.08 -1.54 -2.54
C ASN A 21 -10.20 -1.63 -1.03
N GLY A 22 -11.23 -0.99 -0.50
CA GLY A 22 -11.52 -0.91 0.92
C GLY A 22 -12.88 -1.53 1.26
N ARG A 23 -12.97 -2.24 2.38
CA ARG A 23 -14.26 -2.69 2.91
C ARG A 23 -14.26 -2.80 4.42
N PHE A 24 -15.43 -2.60 5.03
CA PHE A 24 -15.64 -2.93 6.43
C PHE A 24 -15.69 -4.43 6.67
N LEU A 25 -15.12 -4.85 7.79
CA LEU A 25 -15.23 -6.18 8.38
C LEU A 25 -15.54 -6.02 9.87
N GLY A 26 -16.83 -5.78 10.17
CA GLY A 26 -17.27 -5.48 11.53
C GLY A 26 -16.67 -4.17 12.05
N GLN A 27 -15.80 -4.24 13.06
CA GLN A 27 -15.15 -3.07 13.68
C GLN A 27 -13.81 -2.69 13.03
N GLN A 28 -13.46 -3.34 11.92
CA GLN A 28 -12.21 -3.15 11.19
C GLN A 28 -12.49 -2.69 9.77
N PHE A 29 -11.50 -2.05 9.16
CA PHE A 29 -11.49 -1.74 7.74
C PHE A 29 -10.33 -2.49 7.09
N MET A 30 -10.64 -3.25 6.03
CA MET A 30 -9.67 -3.99 5.26
C MET A 30 -9.41 -3.26 3.95
N ILE A 31 -8.14 -2.98 3.66
CA ILE A 31 -7.67 -2.47 2.37
C ILE A 31 -6.91 -3.62 1.69
N ASN A 32 -7.34 -4.02 0.50
CA ASN A 32 -6.59 -4.97 -0.33
C ASN A 32 -5.92 -4.22 -1.47
N ILE A 33 -4.70 -4.64 -1.79
CA ILE A 33 -3.86 -4.06 -2.84
C ILE A 33 -3.31 -5.25 -3.64
N ALA A 34 -3.70 -5.36 -4.89
CA ALA A 34 -3.25 -6.45 -5.76
C ALA A 34 -2.41 -5.91 -6.91
N ALA A 35 -1.35 -6.66 -7.28
CA ALA A 35 -0.52 -6.33 -8.43
C ALA A 35 -1.27 -6.52 -9.75
N GLN A 36 -2.03 -7.63 -9.89
CA GLN A 36 -2.77 -7.90 -11.11
C GLN A 36 -4.16 -7.26 -11.11
N ASN A 37 -4.46 -6.60 -12.22
CA ASN A 37 -5.74 -5.99 -12.51
C ASN A 37 -6.68 -6.95 -13.23
N PRO A 38 -8.01 -6.72 -13.17
CA PRO A 38 -8.99 -7.54 -13.90
C PRO A 38 -8.78 -7.56 -15.42
N ASP A 39 -8.10 -6.57 -15.98
CA ASP A 39 -7.75 -6.47 -17.39
C ASP A 39 -6.43 -7.19 -17.75
N GLY A 40 -5.78 -7.84 -16.77
CA GLY A 40 -4.52 -8.57 -16.94
C GLY A 40 -3.27 -7.69 -16.87
N SER A 41 -3.41 -6.39 -16.66
CA SER A 41 -2.28 -5.49 -16.43
C SER A 41 -1.71 -5.65 -15.00
N SER A 42 -0.46 -5.20 -14.77
CA SER A 42 0.22 -5.33 -13.48
C SER A 42 0.69 -3.97 -12.97
N ASP A 43 0.54 -3.72 -11.67
CA ASP A 43 1.11 -2.58 -10.93
C ASP A 43 2.22 -3.07 -9.98
N ASP A 44 3.25 -2.25 -9.82
CA ASP A 44 4.39 -2.46 -8.93
C ASP A 44 4.19 -1.91 -7.51
N PHE A 45 3.10 -1.19 -7.22
CA PHE A 45 2.83 -0.61 -5.91
C PHE A 45 2.88 -1.63 -4.75
N PRO A 46 2.20 -2.79 -4.80
CA PRO A 46 2.34 -3.81 -3.75
C PRO A 46 3.75 -4.41 -3.67
N GLN A 47 4.51 -4.42 -4.77
CA GLN A 47 5.92 -4.83 -4.74
C GLN A 47 6.77 -3.79 -4.00
N LYS A 48 6.61 -2.50 -4.31
CA LYS A 48 7.30 -1.41 -3.61
C LYS A 48 7.03 -1.45 -2.11
N LEU A 49 5.76 -1.67 -1.72
CA LEU A 49 5.38 -1.86 -0.32
C LEU A 49 6.12 -3.04 0.33
N PHE A 50 6.16 -4.19 -0.35
CA PHE A 50 6.89 -5.36 0.14
C PHE A 50 8.39 -5.08 0.29
N GLU A 51 8.99 -4.38 -0.66
CA GLU A 51 10.42 -4.07 -0.67
C GLU A 51 10.81 -3.16 0.50
N VAL A 52 10.07 -2.08 0.74
CA VAL A 52 10.37 -1.15 1.85
C VAL A 52 10.16 -1.79 3.22
N MET A 53 9.30 -2.78 3.38
CA MET A 53 9.10 -3.42 4.68
C MET A 53 10.39 -4.09 5.17
N ASN A 54 11.00 -3.53 6.21
CA ASN A 54 12.21 -4.03 6.87
C ASN A 54 11.87 -5.05 7.96
N VAL A 55 11.20 -6.13 7.57
CA VAL A 55 10.88 -7.26 8.44
C VAL A 55 11.18 -8.57 7.72
N PRO A 56 11.55 -9.63 8.45
CA PRO A 56 11.82 -10.92 7.83
C PRO A 56 10.55 -11.51 7.21
N ILE A 57 10.73 -12.31 6.17
CA ILE A 57 9.66 -13.11 5.58
C ILE A 57 9.22 -14.17 6.60
N GLN A 58 7.91 -14.30 6.78
CA GLN A 58 7.24 -15.24 7.68
C GLN A 58 6.02 -15.82 6.96
N ASP A 59 5.56 -16.99 7.41
CA ASP A 59 4.29 -17.51 6.93
C ASP A 59 3.11 -16.65 7.42
N SER A 60 2.17 -16.39 6.53
CA SER A 60 0.98 -15.58 6.79
C SER A 60 -0.26 -16.18 6.14
N MET A 61 -1.43 -15.61 6.43
CA MET A 61 -2.69 -15.99 5.78
C MET A 61 -2.67 -15.82 4.25
N LEU A 62 -1.76 -15.00 3.71
CA LEU A 62 -1.62 -14.79 2.27
C LEU A 62 -0.56 -15.70 1.62
N GLY A 63 0.15 -16.50 2.42
CA GLY A 63 1.36 -17.24 2.04
C GLY A 63 2.62 -16.64 2.68
N PRO A 64 3.82 -17.09 2.27
CA PRO A 64 5.08 -16.49 2.70
C PRO A 64 5.10 -14.99 2.36
N GLY A 65 5.29 -14.15 3.38
CA GLY A 65 5.20 -12.71 3.23
C GLY A 65 5.85 -11.95 4.38
N LYS A 66 5.82 -10.62 4.29
CA LYS A 66 6.24 -9.71 5.35
C LYS A 66 5.00 -9.24 6.09
N SER A 67 5.09 -9.12 7.41
CA SER A 67 3.97 -8.70 8.25
C SER A 67 4.44 -7.69 9.29
N LEU A 68 3.81 -6.51 9.29
CA LEU A 68 3.97 -5.52 10.35
C LEU A 68 3.00 -5.84 11.47
N LYS A 69 3.51 -5.75 12.69
CA LYS A 69 2.70 -5.93 13.89
C LYS A 69 2.73 -4.63 14.67
N ALA A 70 1.61 -3.92 14.65
CA ALA A 70 1.41 -2.82 15.59
C ALA A 70 1.05 -3.39 16.98
N PRO A 71 1.41 -2.69 18.06
CA PRO A 71 0.90 -2.96 19.39
C PRO A 71 -0.63 -3.09 19.39
N GLU A 72 -1.14 -3.98 20.25
CA GLU A 72 -2.58 -4.21 20.46
C GLU A 72 -3.39 -4.57 19.20
N ARG A 73 -2.71 -5.00 18.11
CA ARG A 73 -3.32 -5.32 16.82
C ARG A 73 -4.11 -4.15 16.22
N THR A 74 -3.74 -2.91 16.54
CA THR A 74 -4.41 -1.70 16.02
C THR A 74 -4.29 -1.57 14.49
N LEU A 75 -3.20 -2.08 13.94
CA LEU A 75 -2.92 -2.21 12.51
C LEU A 75 -2.25 -3.57 12.27
N ASN A 76 -2.76 -4.32 11.29
CA ASN A 76 -2.06 -5.47 10.73
C ASN A 76 -1.81 -5.19 9.25
N PHE A 77 -0.55 -5.21 8.83
CA PHE A 77 -0.19 -4.98 7.44
C PHE A 77 0.63 -6.18 6.96
N ILE A 78 0.11 -6.92 5.99
CA ILE A 78 0.73 -8.10 5.40
C ILE A 78 0.97 -7.84 3.91
N CYS A 79 2.18 -8.11 3.41
CA CYS A 79 2.47 -8.19 1.98
C CYS A 79 3.08 -9.55 1.66
N ALA A 80 2.59 -10.23 0.63
CA ALA A 80 3.09 -11.52 0.19
C ALA A 80 3.34 -11.54 -1.32
N ASN A 81 4.32 -12.33 -1.75
CA ASN A 81 4.54 -12.61 -3.17
C ASN A 81 3.84 -13.94 -3.51
N ARG A 82 2.82 -13.89 -4.37
CA ARG A 82 2.10 -15.07 -4.83
C ARG A 82 2.63 -15.47 -6.21
N THR A 83 3.16 -16.70 -6.30
CA THR A 83 3.82 -17.27 -7.48
C THR A 83 3.03 -17.09 -8.79
N SER A 84 1.70 -17.06 -8.76
CA SER A 84 0.83 -16.91 -9.93
C SER A 84 0.12 -15.55 -10.06
N GLY A 85 0.14 -14.71 -9.01
CA GLY A 85 -0.67 -13.48 -8.90
C GLY A 85 0.12 -12.20 -8.63
N GLY A 86 1.45 -12.31 -8.53
CA GLY A 86 2.33 -11.20 -8.17
C GLY A 86 2.23 -10.82 -6.70
N TYR A 87 2.68 -9.61 -6.37
CA TYR A 87 2.62 -9.10 -5.00
C TYR A 87 1.20 -8.73 -4.60
N THR A 88 0.81 -9.08 -3.38
CA THR A 88 -0.48 -8.71 -2.80
C THR A 88 -0.24 -8.21 -1.39
N CYS A 89 -0.84 -7.08 -1.07
CA CYS A 89 -0.79 -6.47 0.24
C CYS A 89 -2.21 -6.32 0.82
N MET A 90 -2.31 -6.45 2.13
CA MET A 90 -3.55 -6.33 2.89
C MET A 90 -3.28 -5.56 4.17
N LEU A 91 -4.06 -4.50 4.39
CA LEU A 91 -4.05 -3.71 5.61
C LEU A 91 -5.37 -3.92 6.33
N LEU A 92 -5.29 -4.23 7.62
CA LEU A 92 -6.42 -4.28 8.53
C LEU A 92 -6.25 -3.19 9.57
N ILE A 93 -7.10 -2.18 9.50
CA ILE A 93 -7.11 -1.04 10.42
C ILE A 93 -8.27 -1.25 11.40
N HIS A 94 -7.95 -1.34 12.68
CA HIS A 94 -8.94 -1.45 13.74
C HIS A 94 -9.38 -0.05 14.18
N ARG A 95 -10.67 0.11 14.52
CA ARG A 95 -11.15 1.36 15.12
C ARG A 95 -10.48 1.58 16.48
N THR A 96 -9.71 2.65 16.60
CA THR A 96 -8.92 3.00 17.79
C THR A 96 -8.82 4.53 17.90
N ALA A 97 -8.17 5.06 18.94
CA ALA A 97 -7.88 6.50 19.05
C ALA A 97 -6.99 7.00 17.90
N ASN A 98 -6.21 6.12 17.28
CA ASN A 98 -5.27 6.41 16.20
C ASN A 98 -5.87 6.16 14.81
N ALA A 99 -7.14 5.74 14.71
CA ALA A 99 -7.75 5.35 13.44
C ALA A 99 -9.17 5.88 13.25
N GLN A 100 -9.46 6.42 12.08
CA GLN A 100 -10.79 6.85 11.68
C GLN A 100 -11.26 6.02 10.49
N LEU A 101 -12.43 5.38 10.63
CA LEU A 101 -13.01 4.53 9.60
C LEU A 101 -14.36 5.09 9.16
N GLY A 102 -14.50 5.36 7.87
CA GLY A 102 -15.72 5.80 7.18
C GLY A 102 -16.12 4.84 6.06
N LEU A 103 -17.27 5.06 5.42
CA LEU A 103 -17.91 4.10 4.48
C LEU A 103 -16.95 3.57 3.39
N LYS A 104 -16.08 4.44 2.87
CA LYS A 104 -15.11 4.18 1.80
C LYS A 104 -13.73 4.75 2.12
N THR A 105 -13.52 5.11 3.38
CA THR A 105 -12.33 5.83 3.82
C THR A 105 -11.77 5.19 5.08
N ALA A 106 -10.45 5.18 5.19
CA ALA A 106 -9.79 4.77 6.40
C ALA A 106 -8.52 5.60 6.59
N SER A 107 -8.28 6.05 7.80
CA SER A 107 -7.01 6.66 8.17
C SER A 107 -6.48 6.03 9.44
N PHE A 108 -5.17 5.88 9.50
CA PHE A 108 -4.43 5.51 10.69
C PHE A 108 -3.29 6.52 10.84
N LYS A 109 -3.12 7.06 12.05
CA LYS A 109 -2.02 7.96 12.38
C LYS A 109 -1.44 7.60 13.74
N ALA A 110 -0.13 7.38 13.76
CA ALA A 110 0.64 7.22 14.97
C ALA A 110 1.75 8.27 15.02
N ASN A 111 2.08 8.71 16.23
CA ASN A 111 3.17 9.64 16.51
C ASN A 111 4.06 9.06 17.63
N GLY A 112 5.23 9.66 17.85
CA GLY A 112 6.10 9.32 18.98
C GLY A 112 6.60 7.87 18.94
N GLU A 113 6.62 7.19 20.10
CA GLU A 113 7.16 5.82 20.22
C GLU A 113 6.45 4.82 19.28
N LEU A 114 5.14 4.95 19.09
CA LEU A 114 4.39 4.07 18.19
C LEU A 114 4.79 4.30 16.73
N ALA A 115 4.95 5.57 16.32
CA ALA A 115 5.43 5.88 14.97
C ALA A 115 6.83 5.34 14.74
N GLN A 116 7.72 5.49 15.73
CA GLN A 116 9.09 4.98 15.67
C GLN A 116 9.12 3.45 15.55
N ALA A 117 8.32 2.74 16.35
CA ALA A 117 8.24 1.28 16.31
C ALA A 117 7.67 0.74 14.98
N LEU A 118 6.72 1.45 14.38
CA LEU A 118 6.21 1.11 13.05
C LEU A 118 7.20 1.49 11.95
N GLY A 119 7.86 2.64 12.07
CA GLY A 119 8.82 3.13 11.09
C GLY A 119 10.09 2.28 11.01
N GLN A 120 10.56 1.72 12.13
CA GLN A 120 11.67 0.74 12.15
C GLN A 120 11.38 -0.51 11.30
N GLN A 121 10.11 -0.85 11.11
CA GLN A 121 9.67 -1.96 10.27
C GLN A 121 9.55 -1.56 8.78
N PHE A 122 9.84 -0.31 8.42
CA PHE A 122 9.79 0.26 7.06
C PHE A 122 11.11 0.85 6.56
N PHE A 123 11.99 1.36 7.44
CA PHE A 123 13.23 1.96 6.98
C PHE A 123 14.27 0.89 6.67
N LEU A 124 14.72 0.83 5.41
CA LEU A 124 15.89 0.06 5.00
C LEU A 124 17.13 0.96 5.07
N GLY A 125 18.06 0.64 5.96
CA GLY A 125 19.31 1.40 6.11
C GLY A 125 19.11 2.77 6.78
N ASN A 126 19.50 3.85 6.10
CA ASN A 126 19.59 5.21 6.66
C ASN A 126 18.43 6.14 6.23
N GLU A 127 17.37 5.59 5.67
CA GLU A 127 16.19 6.35 5.24
C GLU A 127 15.53 7.06 6.42
N GLN A 128 15.15 8.31 6.22
CA GLN A 128 14.47 9.14 7.25
C GLN A 128 13.04 9.51 6.84
N LYS A 129 12.65 9.20 5.61
CA LYS A 129 11.29 9.46 5.13
C LYS A 129 10.96 8.50 3.99
N ILE A 130 9.82 7.84 4.11
CA ILE A 130 9.18 7.08 3.03
C ILE A 130 7.82 7.70 2.78
N VAL A 131 7.51 7.97 1.51
CA VAL A 131 6.17 8.34 1.08
C VAL A 131 5.84 7.50 -0.15
N LEU A 132 4.79 6.70 -0.02
CA LEU A 132 4.32 5.81 -1.08
C LEU A 132 2.86 6.13 -1.33
N SER A 133 2.53 6.46 -2.58
CA SER A 133 1.15 6.58 -3.07
C SER A 133 0.95 5.61 -4.21
N ASN A 134 -0.20 4.96 -4.27
CA ASN A 134 -0.58 4.21 -5.46
C ASN A 134 -0.88 5.17 -6.63
N ALA A 135 -0.94 4.63 -7.85
CA ALA A 135 -1.10 5.43 -9.06
C ALA A 135 -2.47 6.15 -9.14
N GLU A 136 -3.50 5.59 -8.49
CA GLU A 136 -4.85 6.17 -8.43
C GLU A 136 -4.98 7.23 -7.33
N HIS A 137 -3.94 7.44 -6.53
CA HIS A 137 -3.96 8.32 -5.35
C HIS A 137 -5.11 8.00 -4.38
N THR A 138 -5.50 6.73 -4.26
CA THR A 138 -6.51 6.27 -3.30
C THR A 138 -5.87 5.80 -2.00
N LEU A 139 -4.58 5.49 -2.00
CA LEU A 139 -3.84 5.05 -0.82
C LEU A 139 -2.48 5.74 -0.74
N GLU A 140 -2.20 6.33 0.42
CA GLU A 140 -0.91 6.93 0.75
C GLU A 140 -0.41 6.38 2.09
N ILE A 141 0.88 6.06 2.13
CA ILE A 141 1.61 5.68 3.34
C ILE A 141 2.80 6.62 3.49
N GLN A 142 2.87 7.29 4.64
CA GLN A 142 3.99 8.15 5.00
C GLN A 142 4.60 7.65 6.31
N VAL A 143 5.93 7.56 6.30
CA VAL A 143 6.74 7.12 7.43
C VAL A 143 7.88 8.10 7.63
N THR A 144 8.01 8.65 8.84
CA THR A 144 9.15 9.44 9.33
C THR A 144 9.53 8.91 10.72
N PRO A 145 10.65 9.36 11.33
CA PRO A 145 10.97 9.02 12.71
C PRO A 145 9.91 9.42 13.73
N THR A 146 9.07 10.42 13.43
CA THR A 146 8.10 11.00 14.37
C THR A 146 6.65 10.69 14.02
N ASP A 147 6.37 10.32 12.78
CA ASP A 147 5.03 10.16 12.23
C ASP A 147 4.94 8.88 11.39
N PHE A 148 3.85 8.16 11.58
CA PHE A 148 3.44 7.06 10.72
C PHE A 148 1.98 7.27 10.35
N SER A 149 1.68 7.39 9.07
CA SER A 149 0.31 7.59 8.61
C SER A 149 -0.03 6.75 7.40
N ILE A 150 -1.26 6.25 7.41
CA ILE A 150 -1.90 5.57 6.30
C ILE A 150 -3.21 6.31 6.03
N ARG A 151 -3.43 6.67 4.78
CA ARG A 151 -4.68 7.28 4.32
C ARG A 151 -5.22 6.48 3.15
N PHE A 152 -6.50 6.15 3.22
CA PHE A 152 -7.24 5.52 2.15
C PHE A 152 -8.56 6.24 1.90
N ASP A 153 -8.83 6.54 0.64
CA ASP A 153 -10.12 7.00 0.14
C ASP A 153 -10.36 6.38 -1.23
N GLU A 154 -11.40 5.55 -1.36
CA GLU A 154 -11.76 4.91 -2.63
C GLU A 154 -12.07 5.92 -3.75
N GLN A 155 -12.34 7.19 -3.42
CA GLN A 155 -12.60 8.26 -4.38
C GLN A 155 -11.36 9.12 -4.70
N GLY A 156 -10.22 8.85 -4.05
CA GLY A 156 -8.98 9.63 -4.17
C GLY A 156 -8.71 10.54 -2.96
N LEU A 157 -7.43 10.83 -2.71
CA LEU A 157 -6.90 11.54 -1.54
C LEU A 157 -6.65 13.04 -1.73
#